data_AF-A0A965U368-F1
#
_entry.id   AF-A0A965U368-F1
#
_cell.length_a   1.000
_cell.length_b   1.000
_cell.length_c   1.000
_cell.angle_alpha   90.00
_cell.angle_beta   90.00
_cell.angle_gamma   90.00
#
_symmetry.space_group_name_H-M   'P 1'
#
loop_
_entity.id
_entity.type
_entity.pdbx_description
1 polymer ?
#
loop_
_entity_poly.entity_id
_entity_poly.type
_entity_poly.pdbx_seq_one_letter_code
_entity_poly.pdbx_strand_id
1 'polypeptide(L)'
;MVIDAHGHLGHWSFPVESLSSEGLIKQMDQYNIDYTIVSSSLAVRYDIKGGNEELHTELKKHPRLKGYVTVNLHYPKESIYELYKYLDMSHSERLFIGVKIHPMMNNLRFDSSSGMLIAKAINDLDVPVLIHTYGSEIESPKQVVEVMKHFEHLKIILAHSGGFDWQLAVLISQNLDQV
;
A
#
# COMPACT_ATOMS: atom_id res chain seq x y z
N MET A 1 -19.24 11.94 2.01
CA MET A 1 -17.99 11.57 1.31
C MET A 1 -17.58 10.19 1.79
N VAL A 2 -17.35 9.25 0.88
CA VAL A 2 -16.96 7.86 1.11
C VAL A 2 -15.66 7.59 0.35
N ILE A 3 -14.65 7.08 1.04
CA ILE A 3 -13.34 6.74 0.46
C ILE A 3 -13.08 5.26 0.70
N ASP A 4 -12.87 4.52 -0.37
CA ASP A 4 -12.34 3.16 -0.30
C ASP A 4 -10.80 3.24 -0.25
N ALA A 5 -10.23 2.95 0.91
CA ALA A 5 -8.81 3.09 1.15
C ALA A 5 -7.96 1.91 0.64
N HIS A 6 -8.57 0.83 0.13
CA HIS A 6 -7.83 -0.37 -0.30
C HIS A 6 -8.54 -1.07 -1.46
N GLY A 7 -8.21 -0.63 -2.68
CA GLY A 7 -8.54 -1.32 -3.93
C GLY A 7 -7.31 -1.87 -4.66
N HIS A 8 -7.56 -2.62 -5.73
CA HIS A 8 -6.51 -3.11 -6.64
C HIS A 8 -6.93 -2.95 -8.10
N LEU A 9 -5.97 -2.65 -8.99
CA LEU A 9 -6.15 -2.69 -10.44
C LEU A 9 -5.25 -3.75 -11.06
N GLY A 10 -5.83 -4.56 -11.95
CA GLY A 10 -5.16 -5.67 -12.63
C GLY A 10 -5.52 -7.04 -12.07
N HIS A 11 -5.05 -8.08 -12.76
CA HIS A 11 -5.50 -9.46 -12.55
C HIS A 11 -4.95 -10.12 -11.26
N TRP A 12 -5.84 -10.83 -10.56
CA TRP A 12 -5.53 -11.65 -9.40
C TRP A 12 -5.76 -13.14 -9.69
N SER A 13 -5.03 -14.02 -9.00
CA SER A 13 -5.11 -15.48 -9.20
C SER A 13 -6.33 -16.15 -8.55
N PHE A 14 -7.12 -15.40 -7.77
CA PHE A 14 -8.39 -15.88 -7.23
C PHE A 14 -9.56 -15.44 -8.14
N PRO A 15 -10.70 -16.16 -8.14
CA PRO A 15 -11.76 -15.97 -9.12
C PRO A 15 -12.59 -14.71 -8.84
N VAL A 16 -12.00 -13.55 -9.09
CA VAL A 16 -12.63 -12.24 -9.06
C VAL A 16 -12.65 -11.63 -10.45
N GLU A 17 -13.62 -10.76 -10.68
CA GLU A 17 -13.69 -9.98 -11.91
C GLU A 17 -12.45 -9.08 -12.01
N SER A 18 -11.72 -9.20 -13.11
CA SER A 18 -10.57 -8.33 -13.40
C SER A 18 -11.06 -7.06 -14.09
N LEU A 19 -11.46 -6.07 -13.29
CA LEU A 19 -11.97 -4.80 -13.80
C LEU A 19 -10.87 -3.94 -14.43
N SER A 20 -11.22 -3.20 -15.48
CA SER A 20 -10.44 -2.03 -15.90
C SER A 20 -10.65 -0.86 -14.93
N SER A 21 -9.86 0.20 -15.08
CA SER A 21 -10.04 1.44 -14.31
C SER A 21 -11.43 2.07 -14.56
N GLU A 22 -11.96 2.00 -15.78
CA GLU A 22 -13.33 2.42 -16.11
C GLU A 22 -14.38 1.51 -15.46
N GLY A 23 -14.11 0.21 -15.40
CA GLY A 23 -14.98 -0.76 -14.71
C GLY A 23 -15.10 -0.44 -13.22
N LEU A 24 -13.96 -0.15 -12.57
CA LEU A 24 -13.93 0.28 -11.18
C LEU A 24 -14.71 1.59 -10.97
N ILE A 25 -14.54 2.57 -11.85
CA ILE A 25 -15.28 3.84 -11.79
C ILE A 25 -16.80 3.62 -11.85
N LYS A 26 -17.29 2.73 -12.72
CA LYS A 26 -18.72 2.39 -12.79
C LYS A 26 -19.21 1.75 -11.49
N GLN A 27 -18.41 0.90 -10.86
CA GLN A 27 -18.74 0.33 -9.56
C GLN A 27 -18.76 1.41 -8.46
N MET A 28 -17.79 2.32 -8.45
CA MET A 28 -17.78 3.45 -7.53
C MET A 28 -19.06 4.29 -7.65
N ASP A 29 -19.52 4.58 -8.87
CA ASP A 29 -20.79 5.29 -9.11
C ASP A 29 -22.00 4.51 -8.57
N GLN A 30 -22.05 3.18 -8.79
CA GLN A 30 -23.12 2.33 -8.31
C GLN A 30 -23.22 2.29 -6.78
N TYR A 31 -22.08 2.34 -6.08
CA TYR A 31 -22.01 2.24 -4.62
C TYR A 31 -21.80 3.58 -3.91
N ASN A 32 -21.85 4.70 -4.63
CA ASN A 32 -21.64 6.05 -4.10
C ASN A 32 -20.27 6.22 -3.40
N ILE A 33 -19.20 5.70 -4.00
CA ILE A 33 -17.82 5.87 -3.54
C ILE A 33 -17.20 7.07 -4.25
N ASP A 34 -16.73 8.06 -3.49
CA ASP A 34 -16.17 9.30 -4.03
C ASP A 34 -14.72 9.11 -4.51
N TYR A 35 -13.92 8.34 -3.76
CA TYR A 35 -12.53 8.05 -4.08
C TYR A 35 -12.17 6.61 -3.76
N THR A 36 -11.28 6.03 -4.56
CA THR A 36 -10.65 4.74 -4.25
C THR A 36 -9.14 4.86 -4.35
N ILE A 37 -8.42 4.33 -3.36
CA ILE A 37 -6.96 4.25 -3.36
C ILE A 37 -6.57 2.84 -3.77
N VAL A 38 -5.90 2.71 -4.92
CA VAL A 38 -5.58 1.42 -5.55
C VAL A 38 -4.09 1.13 -5.53
N SER A 39 -3.74 -0.15 -5.49
CA SER A 39 -2.40 -0.61 -5.86
C SER A 39 -2.43 -1.52 -7.08
N SER A 40 -1.32 -1.59 -7.81
CA SER A 40 -1.20 -2.42 -9.01
C SER A 40 -1.03 -3.90 -8.65
N SER A 41 -1.90 -4.76 -9.16
CA SER A 41 -1.76 -6.22 -9.01
C SER A 41 -0.48 -6.74 -9.66
N LEU A 42 -0.05 -6.13 -10.78
CA LEU A 42 1.22 -6.46 -11.44
C LEU A 42 2.41 -6.11 -10.54
N ALA A 43 2.38 -4.93 -9.92
CA ALA A 43 3.45 -4.48 -9.02
C ALA A 43 3.55 -5.32 -7.75
N VAL A 44 2.40 -5.71 -7.18
CA VAL A 44 2.35 -6.53 -5.96
C VAL A 44 2.95 -7.92 -6.19
N ARG A 45 2.81 -8.47 -7.41
CA ARG A 45 3.09 -9.89 -7.67
C ARG A 45 4.36 -10.16 -8.47
N TYR A 46 4.73 -9.28 -9.40
CA TYR A 46 5.72 -9.61 -10.43
C TYR A 46 6.70 -8.48 -10.72
N ASP A 47 6.21 -7.30 -11.10
CA ASP A 47 7.05 -6.21 -11.61
C ASP A 47 6.64 -4.89 -10.99
N ILE A 48 7.40 -4.48 -9.95
CA ILE A 48 7.14 -3.22 -9.24
C ILE A 48 7.17 -2.02 -10.17
N LYS A 49 8.15 -1.95 -11.08
CA LYS A 49 8.37 -0.79 -11.94
C LYS A 49 7.29 -0.72 -13.01
N GLY A 50 7.09 -1.82 -13.75
CA GLY A 50 6.08 -1.90 -14.80
C GLY A 50 4.67 -1.69 -14.23
N GLY A 51 4.37 -2.31 -13.09
CA GLY A 51 3.05 -2.21 -12.47
C GLY A 51 2.76 -0.82 -11.88
N ASN A 52 3.74 -0.15 -11.25
CA ASN A 52 3.57 1.24 -10.79
C ASN A 52 3.42 2.20 -11.97
N GLU A 53 4.16 2.00 -13.06
CA GLU A 53 4.08 2.82 -14.28
C GLU A 53 2.75 2.66 -15.02
N GLU A 54 2.25 1.43 -15.14
CA GLU A 54 0.93 1.14 -15.69
C GLU A 54 -0.16 1.83 -14.84
N LEU A 55 -0.10 1.66 -13.52
CA LEU A 55 -1.05 2.30 -12.62
C LEU A 55 -0.99 3.82 -12.71
N HIS A 56 0.21 4.42 -12.76
CA HIS A 56 0.37 5.86 -12.95
C HIS A 56 -0.34 6.36 -14.21
N THR A 57 -0.31 5.56 -15.29
CA THR A 57 -0.99 5.87 -16.54
C THR A 57 -2.51 5.83 -16.40
N GLU A 58 -3.04 4.85 -15.67
CA GLU A 58 -4.48 4.76 -15.40
C GLU A 58 -4.98 5.89 -14.47
N LEU A 59 -4.22 6.24 -13.43
CA LEU A 59 -4.60 7.31 -12.50
C LEU A 59 -4.77 8.67 -13.18
N LYS A 60 -4.01 8.95 -14.24
CA LYS A 60 -4.15 10.19 -15.03
C LYS A 60 -5.51 10.34 -15.71
N LYS A 61 -6.18 9.22 -16.00
CA LYS A 61 -7.48 9.22 -16.68
C LYS A 61 -8.65 9.44 -15.72
N HIS A 62 -8.45 9.14 -14.43
CA HIS A 62 -9.52 9.03 -13.44
C HIS A 62 -9.17 9.78 -12.15
N PRO A 63 -9.53 11.08 -12.02
CA PRO A 63 -9.17 11.90 -10.85
C PRO A 63 -9.68 11.39 -9.48
N ARG A 64 -10.72 10.52 -9.50
CA ARG A 64 -11.28 9.86 -8.31
C ARG A 64 -10.46 8.64 -7.85
N LEU A 65 -9.51 8.18 -8.66
CA LEU A 65 -8.56 7.15 -8.27
C LEU A 65 -7.27 7.80 -7.76
N LYS A 66 -6.76 7.26 -6.66
CA LYS A 66 -5.42 7.57 -6.13
C LYS A 66 -4.61 6.29 -6.01
N GLY A 67 -3.28 6.41 -6.01
CA GLY A 67 -2.38 5.26 -6.02
C GLY A 67 -1.65 5.02 -4.69
N TYR A 68 -1.34 3.76 -4.44
CA TYR A 68 -0.21 3.37 -3.58
C TYR A 68 0.97 2.95 -4.44
N VAL A 69 2.15 3.51 -4.20
CA VAL A 69 3.39 3.01 -4.80
C VAL A 69 3.65 1.64 -4.18
N THR A 70 3.72 0.61 -5.00
CA THR A 70 4.04 -0.73 -4.48
C THR A 70 5.54 -0.93 -4.46
N VAL A 71 6.05 -1.45 -3.36
CA VAL A 71 7.47 -1.76 -3.15
C VAL A 71 7.69 -3.25 -3.00
N ASN A 72 8.92 -3.70 -3.24
CA ASN A 72 9.35 -5.08 -3.01
C ASN A 72 10.55 -5.09 -2.06
N LEU A 73 10.38 -5.77 -0.93
CA LEU A 73 11.37 -5.82 0.14
C LEU A 73 12.69 -6.50 -0.25
N HIS A 74 12.74 -7.29 -1.34
CA HIS A 74 13.99 -7.87 -1.87
C HIS A 74 14.80 -6.89 -2.73
N TYR A 75 14.17 -5.81 -3.20
CA TYR A 75 14.78 -4.82 -4.09
C TYR A 75 14.70 -3.43 -3.46
N PRO A 76 15.41 -3.18 -2.34
CA PRO A 76 15.27 -1.93 -1.60
C PRO A 76 15.73 -0.71 -2.39
N LYS A 77 16.76 -0.83 -3.23
CA LYS A 77 17.25 0.30 -4.04
C LYS A 77 16.21 0.72 -5.08
N GLU A 78 15.66 -0.25 -5.79
CA GLU A 78 14.64 -0.07 -6.82
C GLU A 78 13.34 0.43 -6.20
N SER A 79 12.95 -0.12 -5.05
CA SER A 79 11.78 0.32 -4.29
C SER A 79 11.91 1.77 -3.83
N ILE A 80 13.06 2.14 -3.25
CA ILE A 80 13.32 3.52 -2.82
C ILE A 80 13.31 4.48 -4.03
N TYR A 81 13.90 4.08 -5.16
CA TYR A 81 13.83 4.88 -6.38
C TYR A 81 12.39 5.15 -6.83
N GLU A 82 11.55 4.12 -6.85
CA GLU A 82 10.13 4.24 -7.23
C GLU A 82 9.33 5.10 -6.23
N LEU A 83 9.66 5.04 -4.93
CA LEU A 83 9.06 5.91 -3.92
C LEU A 83 9.32 7.39 -4.25
N TYR A 84 10.59 7.79 -4.39
CA TYR A 84 10.92 9.19 -4.70
C TYR A 84 10.37 9.62 -6.07
N LYS A 85 10.41 8.75 -7.08
CA LYS A 85 9.87 9.04 -8.42
C LYS A 85 8.40 9.47 -8.41
N TYR A 86 7.57 8.89 -7.53
CA TYR A 86 6.12 9.11 -7.53
C TYR A 86 5.59 9.92 -6.34
N LEU A 87 6.39 10.10 -5.29
CA LEU A 87 5.96 10.72 -4.03
C LEU A 87 6.75 11.98 -3.67
N ASP A 88 7.92 12.22 -4.28
CA ASP A 88 8.75 13.42 -4.04
C ASP A 88 8.25 14.62 -4.88
N MET A 89 6.98 14.95 -4.70
CA MET A 89 6.28 16.03 -5.38
C MET A 89 5.24 16.64 -4.44
N SER A 90 4.69 17.82 -4.77
CA SER A 90 3.68 18.44 -3.91
C SER A 90 2.42 17.57 -3.80
N HIS A 91 1.73 17.68 -2.67
CA HIS A 91 0.51 16.92 -2.39
C HIS A 91 -0.59 17.12 -3.45
N SER A 92 -0.66 18.31 -4.08
CA SER A 92 -1.62 18.64 -5.13
C SER A 92 -1.29 18.01 -6.48
N GLU A 93 -0.03 17.70 -6.74
CA GLU A 93 0.44 17.19 -8.04
C GLU A 93 0.50 15.66 -8.06
N ARG A 94 0.65 15.02 -6.90
CA ARG A 94 0.81 13.57 -6.81
C ARG A 94 -0.50 12.80 -7.05
N LEU A 95 -0.40 11.77 -7.88
CA LEU A 95 -1.46 10.77 -8.09
C LEU A 95 -1.36 9.62 -7.10
N PHE A 96 -0.14 9.32 -6.66
CA PHE A 96 0.13 8.41 -5.56
C PHE A 96 0.12 9.18 -4.24
N ILE A 97 -0.46 8.58 -3.20
CA ILE A 97 -0.63 9.24 -1.89
C ILE A 97 -0.14 8.40 -0.72
N GLY A 98 0.49 7.26 -0.99
CA GLY A 98 1.04 6.37 0.02
C GLY A 98 1.78 5.20 -0.61
N VAL A 99 2.08 4.20 0.23
CA VAL A 99 2.86 3.01 -0.15
C VAL A 99 2.08 1.74 0.14
N LYS A 100 2.18 0.76 -0.75
CA LYS A 100 1.66 -0.60 -0.55
C LYS A 100 2.81 -1.56 -0.29
N ILE A 101 2.71 -2.32 0.79
CA ILE A 101 3.63 -3.42 1.11
C ILE A 101 2.82 -4.71 1.24
N HIS A 102 3.31 -5.80 0.64
CA HIS A 102 2.70 -7.11 0.75
C HIS A 102 3.72 -8.17 1.23
N PRO A 103 3.92 -8.32 2.56
CA PRO A 103 4.93 -9.20 3.12
C PRO A 103 4.82 -10.66 2.65
N MET A 104 3.60 -11.22 2.58
CA MET A 104 3.38 -12.57 2.08
C MET A 104 3.80 -12.75 0.62
N MET A 105 3.48 -11.81 -0.28
CA MET A 105 3.90 -11.89 -1.69
C MET A 105 5.41 -11.72 -1.86
N ASN A 106 6.05 -10.97 -0.97
CA ASN A 106 7.51 -10.86 -0.94
C ASN A 106 8.17 -12.04 -0.21
N ASN A 107 7.41 -12.84 0.53
CA ASN A 107 7.92 -13.80 1.51
C ASN A 107 9.03 -13.19 2.39
N LEU A 108 8.82 -11.94 2.85
CA LEU A 108 9.78 -11.19 3.67
C LEU A 108 9.01 -10.19 4.56
N ARG A 109 9.42 -10.05 5.83
CA ARG A 109 8.77 -9.15 6.78
C ARG A 109 9.23 -7.71 6.62
N PHE A 110 8.37 -6.76 6.98
CA PHE A 110 8.69 -5.32 6.93
C PHE A 110 9.73 -4.88 7.97
N ASP A 111 9.87 -5.58 9.09
CA ASP A 111 10.93 -5.36 10.10
C ASP A 111 12.28 -6.01 9.75
N SER A 112 12.46 -6.46 8.50
CA SER A 112 13.76 -6.91 8.00
C SER A 112 14.71 -5.73 7.73
N SER A 113 16.02 -5.98 7.59
CA SER A 113 17.00 -4.93 7.29
C SER A 113 16.68 -4.15 6.01
N SER A 114 16.16 -4.81 4.96
CA SER A 114 15.73 -4.13 3.74
C SER A 114 14.42 -3.37 3.94
N GLY A 115 13.49 -3.92 4.72
CA GLY A 115 12.28 -3.23 5.14
C GLY A 115 12.56 -1.95 5.93
N MET A 116 13.55 -1.95 6.83
CA MET A 116 13.99 -0.76 7.56
C MET A 116 14.57 0.33 6.64
N LEU A 117 15.31 -0.04 5.59
CA LEU A 117 15.80 0.93 4.60
C LEU A 117 14.66 1.58 3.82
N ILE A 118 13.66 0.78 3.43
CA ILE A 118 12.47 1.28 2.74
C ILE A 118 11.64 2.14 3.71
N ALA A 119 11.42 1.68 4.94
CA ALA A 119 10.69 2.41 5.99
C ALA A 119 11.29 3.79 6.25
N LYS A 120 12.62 3.91 6.28
CA LYS A 120 13.31 5.20 6.38
C LYS A 120 12.92 6.14 5.23
N ALA A 121 12.98 5.66 3.99
CA ALA A 121 12.62 6.50 2.83
C ALA A 121 11.15 6.94 2.88
N ILE A 122 10.25 6.05 3.34
CA ILE A 122 8.83 6.38 3.49
C ILE A 122 8.62 7.42 4.61
N ASN A 123 9.31 7.27 5.73
CA ASN A 123 9.30 8.25 6.82
C ASN A 123 9.79 9.63 6.34
N ASP A 124 10.87 9.66 5.56
CA ASP A 124 11.43 10.90 5.00
C ASP A 124 10.45 11.57 4.00
N LEU A 125 9.59 10.80 3.32
CA LEU A 125 8.56 11.29 2.40
C LEU A 125 7.25 11.70 3.10
N ASP A 126 7.10 11.39 4.39
CA ASP A 126 5.89 11.62 5.21
C ASP A 126 4.58 11.16 4.51
N VAL A 127 4.56 9.90 4.06
CA VAL A 127 3.37 9.28 3.46
C VAL A 127 2.94 8.01 4.19
N PRO A 128 1.64 7.67 4.20
CA PRO A 128 1.14 6.47 4.86
C PRO A 128 1.55 5.18 4.13
N VAL A 129 1.67 4.11 4.91
CA VAL A 129 1.89 2.74 4.42
C VAL A 129 0.66 1.90 4.64
N LEU A 130 0.06 1.38 3.57
CA LEU A 130 -0.90 0.29 3.65
C LEU A 130 -0.15 -1.04 3.58
N ILE A 131 -0.07 -1.76 4.70
CA ILE A 131 0.61 -3.06 4.77
C ILE A 131 -0.40 -4.20 4.85
N HIS A 132 -0.21 -5.24 4.03
CA HIS A 132 -1.05 -6.42 4.09
C HIS A 132 -0.83 -7.18 5.40
N THR A 133 -1.91 -7.41 6.16
CA THR A 133 -1.96 -8.29 7.32
C THR A 133 -3.17 -9.20 7.21
N TYR A 134 -3.03 -10.50 7.43
CA TYR A 134 -4.16 -11.43 7.32
C TYR A 134 -4.08 -12.61 8.28
N GLY A 135 -3.04 -13.45 8.26
CA GLY A 135 -3.08 -14.61 9.16
C GLY A 135 -1.84 -15.46 9.29
N SER A 136 -0.75 -15.10 8.61
CA SER A 136 0.53 -15.79 8.75
C SER A 136 1.54 -14.98 9.56
N GLU A 137 2.53 -15.66 10.15
CA GLU A 137 3.61 -15.00 10.88
C GLU A 137 4.34 -13.94 10.05
N ILE A 138 4.45 -14.12 8.73
CA ILE A 138 5.16 -13.17 7.86
C ILE A 138 4.39 -11.87 7.62
N GLU A 139 3.07 -11.90 7.80
CA GLU A 139 2.17 -10.75 7.64
C GLU A 139 1.49 -10.37 8.97
N SER A 140 2.02 -10.85 10.10
CA SER A 140 1.50 -10.51 11.42
C SER A 140 1.62 -9.01 11.68
N PRO A 141 0.63 -8.38 12.34
CA PRO A 141 0.70 -6.98 12.77
C PRO A 141 1.97 -6.64 13.57
N LYS A 142 2.57 -7.60 14.29
CA LYS A 142 3.80 -7.38 15.10
C LYS A 142 4.95 -6.75 14.31
N GLN A 143 5.04 -6.99 13.00
CA GLN A 143 6.13 -6.47 12.19
C GLN A 143 6.19 -4.94 12.17
N VAL A 144 5.07 -4.26 12.38
CA VAL A 144 5.05 -2.79 12.34
C VAL A 144 5.58 -2.19 13.64
N VAL A 145 5.46 -2.93 14.75
CA VAL A 145 5.85 -2.46 16.08
C VAL A 145 7.36 -2.17 16.13
N GLU A 146 8.19 -3.06 15.58
CA GLU A 146 9.64 -2.82 15.57
C GLU A 146 9.99 -1.65 14.66
N VAL A 147 9.44 -1.59 13.44
CA VAL A 147 9.71 -0.50 12.50
C VAL A 147 9.37 0.86 13.10
N MET A 148 8.22 0.98 13.77
CA MET A 148 7.77 2.25 14.35
C MET A 148 8.61 2.74 15.52
N LYS A 149 9.35 1.89 16.23
CA LYS A 149 10.30 2.33 17.27
C LYS A 149 11.44 3.18 16.72
N HIS A 150 11.75 3.04 15.43
CA HIS A 150 12.85 3.77 14.78
C HIS A 150 12.37 4.95 13.94
N PHE A 151 11.07 5.05 13.66
CA PHE A 151 10.51 5.99 12.69
C PHE A 151 9.17 6.56 13.20
N GLU A 152 9.25 7.61 14.01
CA GLU A 152 8.11 8.16 14.75
C GLU A 152 7.05 8.86 13.86
N HIS A 153 7.37 9.21 12.62
CA HIS A 153 6.45 9.85 11.67
C HIS A 153 5.76 8.87 10.72
N LEU A 154 6.11 7.58 10.75
CA LEU A 154 5.45 6.58 9.94
C LEU A 154 3.99 6.41 10.35
N LYS A 155 3.09 6.59 9.39
CA LYS A 155 1.65 6.30 9.53
C LYS A 155 1.37 4.97 8.83
N ILE A 156 0.77 4.02 9.54
CA ILE A 156 0.60 2.67 9.04
C ILE A 156 -0.87 2.29 9.07
N ILE A 157 -1.39 1.80 7.95
CA ILE A 157 -2.72 1.21 7.84
C ILE A 157 -2.56 -0.30 7.79
N LEU A 158 -3.02 -1.00 8.83
CA LEU A 158 -3.06 -2.46 8.88
C LEU A 158 -4.23 -2.97 8.03
N ALA A 159 -3.94 -3.36 6.78
CA ALA A 159 -4.97 -3.86 5.88
C ALA A 159 -5.63 -5.12 6.44
N HIS A 160 -6.94 -5.28 6.19
CA HIS A 160 -7.76 -6.38 6.73
C HIS A 160 -7.80 -6.44 8.27
N SER A 161 -7.44 -5.35 8.96
CA SER A 161 -7.50 -5.23 10.42
C SER A 161 -6.77 -6.36 11.17
N GLY A 162 -5.63 -6.83 10.64
CA GLY A 162 -4.89 -7.95 11.21
C GLY A 162 -5.42 -9.35 10.88
N GLY A 163 -6.57 -9.46 10.20
CA GLY A 163 -7.24 -10.71 9.87
C GLY A 163 -7.44 -11.63 11.07
N PHE A 164 -6.81 -12.81 11.10
CA PHE A 164 -6.89 -13.74 12.24
C PHE A 164 -6.24 -13.17 13.52
N ASP A 165 -5.30 -12.23 13.39
CA ASP A 165 -4.64 -11.53 14.51
C ASP A 165 -5.35 -10.20 14.87
N TRP A 166 -6.65 -10.04 14.55
CA TRP A 166 -7.33 -8.75 14.74
C TRP A 166 -7.29 -8.20 16.17
N GLN A 167 -7.30 -9.06 17.20
CA GLN A 167 -7.17 -8.62 18.59
C GLN A 167 -5.83 -7.94 18.84
N LEU A 168 -4.78 -8.46 18.21
CA LEU A 168 -3.45 -7.88 18.28
C LEU A 168 -3.36 -6.58 17.49
N ALA A 169 -4.00 -6.50 16.32
CA ALA A 169 -4.09 -5.24 15.57
C ALA A 169 -4.77 -4.14 16.41
N VAL A 170 -5.89 -4.44 17.07
CA VAL A 170 -6.56 -3.51 18.00
C VAL A 170 -5.63 -3.09 19.13
N LEU A 171 -4.93 -4.04 19.76
CA LEU A 171 -4.00 -3.72 20.83
C LEU A 171 -2.87 -2.79 20.35
N ILE A 172 -2.31 -3.04 19.17
CA ILE A 172 -1.26 -2.20 18.58
C ILE A 172 -1.79 -0.79 18.32
N SER A 173 -2.94 -0.65 17.65
CA SER A 173 -3.57 0.65 17.38
C SER A 173 -3.95 1.44 18.64
N GLN A 174 -4.23 0.76 19.76
CA GLN A 174 -4.47 1.44 21.04
C GLN A 174 -3.21 1.99 21.70
N ASN A 175 -2.04 1.46 21.36
CA ASN A 175 -0.76 1.84 21.97
C ASN A 175 0.14 2.67 21.04
N LEU A 176 -0.18 2.74 19.74
CA LEU A 176 0.56 3.47 18.73
C LEU A 176 -0.40 4.36 17.93
N ASP A 177 -0.44 5.65 18.23
CA ASP A 177 -1.36 6.63 17.62
C ASP A 177 -1.22 6.73 16.09
N GLN A 178 -0.11 6.26 15.52
CA GLN A 178 0.13 6.28 14.08
C GLN A 178 -0.42 5.05 13.32
N VAL A 179 -1.11 4.11 13.99
CA VAL A 179 -1.65 2.85 13.43
C VAL A 179 -3.17 2.77 13.41
#